data_AF-T1AIJ0-F1
#
_entry.id   AF-T1AIJ0-F1
#
_cell.length_a   1.000
_cell.length_b   1.000
_cell.length_c   1.000
_cell.angle_alpha   90.00
_cell.angle_beta   90.00
_cell.angle_gamma   90.00
#
_symmetry.space_group_name_H-M   'P 1'
#
loop_
_entity.id
_entity.type
_entity.pdbx_description
1 polymer ?
#
loop_
_entity_poly.entity_id
_entity_poly.type
_entity_poly.pdbx_seq_one_letter_code
_entity_poly.pdbx_strand_id
1 'polypeptide(L)' 'LEALSNREMQVFELIGRGQGTREIAERLHLSVHTIESHRENIRMKLGLRNGTELLRRAVSWTLGDRSELA' A
#
# COMPACT_ATOMS: atom_id res chain seq x y z
N LEU A 1 6.39 -1.98 -10.03
CA LEU A 1 5.33 -0.99 -9.69
C LEU A 1 5.86 0.42 -9.91
N GLU A 2 6.31 0.72 -11.13
CA GLU A 2 7.13 1.92 -11.41
C GLU A 2 6.36 3.25 -11.30
N ALA A 3 5.02 3.20 -11.25
CA ALA A 3 4.18 4.38 -11.10
C ALA A 3 4.10 4.93 -9.66
N LEU A 4 4.46 4.13 -8.65
CA LEU A 4 4.38 4.54 -7.24
C LEU A 4 5.66 5.26 -6.82
N SER A 5 5.51 6.38 -6.11
CA SER A 5 6.62 7.01 -5.40
C SER A 5 7.12 6.13 -4.25
N ASN A 6 8.32 6.40 -3.76
CA ASN A 6 8.90 5.68 -2.63
C ASN A 6 7.96 5.63 -1.39
N ARG A 7 7.27 6.74 -1.10
CA ARG A 7 6.32 6.80 0.01
C ARG A 7 5.05 6.01 -0.25
N GLU A 8 4.50 6.09 -1.45
CA GLU A 8 3.34 5.29 -1.83
C GLU A 8 3.66 3.80 -1.85
N MET A 9 4.87 3.43 -2.28
CA MET A 9 5.34 2.06 -2.26
C MET A 9 5.46 1.53 -0.83
N GLN A 10 6.00 2.34 0.08
CA GLN A 10 6.09 2.00 1.50
C GLN A 10 4.68 1.81 2.11
N VAL A 11 3.73 2.72 1.85
CA VAL A 11 2.35 2.57 2.31
C VAL A 11 1.70 1.31 1.72
N PHE A 12 1.89 1.07 0.42
CA PHE A 12 1.36 -0.10 -0.29
C PHE A 12 1.86 -1.42 0.29
N GLU A 13 3.15 -1.53 0.61
CA GLU A 13 3.73 -2.70 1.25
C GLU A 13 3.14 -2.96 2.64
N LEU A 14 2.98 -1.91 3.46
CA LEU A 14 2.40 -2.06 4.80
C LEU A 14 0.94 -2.53 4.74
N ILE A 15 0.18 -2.07 3.75
CA ILE A 15 -1.17 -2.58 3.46
C ILE A 15 -1.12 -4.06 3.11
N GLY A 16 -0.18 -4.48 2.26
CA GLY A 16 0.00 -5.88 1.87
C GLY A 16 0.39 -6.80 3.02
N ARG A 17 1.05 -6.25 4.04
CA ARG A 17 1.36 -6.92 5.32
C ARG A 17 0.17 -6.95 6.29
N GLY A 18 -0.99 -6.41 5.92
CA GLY A 18 -2.21 -6.42 6.71
C GLY A 18 -2.35 -5.27 7.70
N GLN A 19 -1.50 -4.23 7.62
CA GLN A 19 -1.57 -3.11 8.55
C GLN A 19 -2.74 -2.16 8.22
N GLY A 20 -3.43 -1.69 9.26
CA GLY A 20 -4.53 -0.75 9.13
C GLY A 20 -4.05 0.70 8.91
N THR A 21 -4.91 1.56 8.37
CA THR A 21 -4.59 2.98 8.09
C THR A 21 -4.02 3.72 9.30
N ARG A 22 -4.57 3.47 10.50
CA ARG A 22 -4.10 4.09 11.76
C ARG A 22 -2.70 3.59 12.14
N GLU A 23 -2.49 2.29 12.09
CA GLU A 23 -1.19 1.67 12.40
C GLU A 23 -0.09 2.16 11.43
N ILE A 24 -0.43 2.28 10.15
CA ILE A 24 0.48 2.82 9.12
C ILE A 24 0.80 4.29 9.43
N ALA A 25 -0.20 5.08 9.81
CA ALA A 25 -0.04 6.48 10.16
C ALA A 25 0.93 6.64 11.36
N GLU A 26 0.70 5.86 12.42
CA GLU A 26 1.58 5.82 13.60
C GLU A 26 3.00 5.38 13.23
N ARG A 27 3.15 4.29 12.48
CA ARG A 27 4.45 3.75 12.06
C ARG A 27 5.25 4.72 11.19
N LEU A 28 4.58 5.50 10.35
CA LEU A 28 5.24 6.46 9.46
C LEU A 28 5.32 7.86 10.05
N HIS A 29 4.81 8.08 11.27
CA HIS A 29 4.70 9.39 11.92
C HIS A 29 3.95 10.41 11.05
N LEU A 30 2.84 9.98 10.44
CA LEU A 30 1.97 10.78 9.58
C LEU A 30 0.55 10.81 10.14
N SER A 31 -0.27 11.75 9.65
CA SER A 31 -1.70 11.73 9.99
C SER A 31 -2.43 10.63 9.23
N VAL A 32 -3.52 10.12 9.81
CA VAL A 32 -4.42 9.14 9.14
C VAL A 32 -4.89 9.68 7.79
N HIS A 33 -5.23 10.97 7.72
CA HIS A 33 -5.64 11.64 6.49
C HIS A 33 -4.55 11.62 5.39
N THR A 34 -3.28 11.74 5.79
CA THR A 34 -2.15 11.62 4.86
C THR A 34 -2.07 10.21 4.29
N ILE A 35 -2.26 9.18 5.13
CA ILE A 35 -2.28 7.79 4.67
C ILE A 35 -3.48 7.53 3.75
N GLU A 36 -4.65 8.08 4.04
CA GLU A 36 -5.82 8.00 3.15
C GLU A 36 -5.53 8.63 1.78
N SER A 37 -4.87 9.79 1.76
CA SER A 37 -4.44 10.45 0.53
C SER A 37 -3.46 9.60 -0.27
N HIS A 38 -2.47 8.98 0.40
CA HIS A 38 -1.58 8.03 -0.26
C HIS A 38 -2.33 6.82 -0.83
N ARG A 39 -3.29 6.24 -0.09
CA ARG A 39 -4.11 5.12 -0.56
C ARG A 39 -4.90 5.47 -1.81
N GLU A 40 -5.46 6.67 -1.85
CA GLU A 40 -6.21 7.16 -3.01
C GLU A 40 -5.29 7.38 -4.22
N ASN A 41 -4.13 7.99 -4.02
CA ASN A 41 -3.15 8.17 -5.10
C ASN A 41 -2.64 6.82 -5.65
N ILE A 42 -2.36 5.85 -4.77
CA ILE A 42 -1.99 4.49 -5.17
C ILE A 42 -3.13 3.87 -5.99
N ARG A 43 -4.37 3.98 -5.50
CA ARG A 43 -5.56 3.45 -6.19
C ARG A 43 -5.68 4.01 -7.59
N MET A 44 -5.55 5.33 -7.75
CA MET A 44 -5.60 6.00 -9.06
C MET A 44 -4.44 5.57 -9.96
N LYS A 45 -3.20 5.56 -9.46
CA LYS A 45 -2.01 5.18 -10.22
C LYS A 45 -2.02 3.73 -10.69
N LEU A 46 -2.64 2.83 -9.92
CA LEU A 46 -2.77 1.41 -10.25
C LEU A 46 -4.08 1.08 -10.97
N GLY A 47 -4.94 2.08 -11.25
CA GLY A 47 -6.20 1.88 -11.95
C GLY A 47 -7.22 1.01 -11.18
N LEU A 48 -7.15 1.03 -9.84
CA LEU A 48 -7.98 0.20 -8.98
C LEU A 48 -9.31 0.89 -8.67
N ARG A 49 -10.38 0.12 -8.52
CA ARG A 49 -11.74 0.68 -8.34
C ARG A 49 -12.07 1.01 -6.90
N ASN A 50 -11.50 0.28 -5.93
CA ASN A 50 -11.83 0.43 -4.52
C ASN A 50 -10.70 -0.04 -3.60
N GLY A 51 -10.89 0.15 -2.29
CA GLY A 51 -9.94 -0.25 -1.26
C GLY A 51 -9.72 -1.77 -1.15
N THR A 52 -10.71 -2.59 -1.52
CA THR A 52 -10.58 -4.06 -1.50
C THR A 52 -9.66 -4.55 -2.60
N GLU A 53 -9.75 -3.96 -3.80
CA GLU A 53 -8.80 -4.22 -4.90
C GLU A 53 -7.38 -3.77 -4.53
N LEU A 54 -7.25 -2.61 -3.87
CA LEU A 54 -5.96 -2.16 -3.32
C LEU A 54 -5.36 -3.17 -2.34
N LEU A 55 -6.15 -3.64 -1.38
CA LEU A 55 -5.70 -4.64 -0.41
C LEU A 55 -5.28 -5.95 -1.11
N ARG A 56 -6.13 -6.49 -2.00
CA ARG A 56 -5.82 -7.71 -2.75
C ARG A 56 -4.54 -7.56 -3.55
N ARG A 57 -4.37 -6.43 -4.24
CA ARG A 57 -3.19 -6.14 -5.07
C ARG A 57 -1.93 -6.00 -4.23
N ALA A 58 -2.03 -5.39 -3.05
CA ALA A 58 -0.94 -5.25 -2.10
C ALA A 58 -0.52 -6.60 -1.52
N VAL A 59 -1.48 -7.42 -1.06
CA VAL A 59 -1.22 -8.77 -0.55
C VAL A 59 -0.57 -9.65 -1.62
N SER A 60 -1.09 -9.63 -2.85
CA SER A 60 -0.50 -10.39 -3.97
C SER A 60 0.94 -9.95 -4.26
N TRP A 61 1.23 -8.66 -4.18
CA TRP A 61 2.59 -8.15 -4.37
C TRP A 61 3.53 -8.59 -3.24
N THR A 62 3.12 -8.45 -1.97
CA THR A 62 3.93 -8.85 -0.80
C THR A 62 4.18 -10.35 -0.72
N LEU A 63 3.23 -11.18 -1.18
CA LEU A 63 3.42 -12.63 -1.26
C LEU A 63 4.26 -13.05 -2.48
N GLY A 64 4.15 -12.34 -3.60
CA GLY A 64 4.97 -12.55 -4.80
C GLY A 64 6.43 -12.17 -4.60
N ASP A 65 6.71 -11.11 -3.83
CA ASP A 65 8.07 -10.68 -3.47
C ASP A 65 8.86 -11.75 -2.69
N ARG A 66 8.14 -12.68 -2.01
CA ARG A 66 8.77 -13.82 -1.31
C ARG A 66 9.22 -14.96 -2.23
N SER A 67 8.84 -14.94 -3.52
CA SER A 67 9.17 -16.03 -4.45
C SER A 67 10.59 -15.97 -5.02
N GLU A 68 11.36 -14.90 -4.77
CA GLU A 68 12.77 -14.79 -5.16
C GLU A 68 13.77 -15.23 -4.06
N LEU A 69 13.30 -15.87 -2.98
CA LEU A 69 14.14 -16.39 -1.89
C LEU A 69 14.24 -17.93 -1.85
N ALA A 70 13.98 -18.61 -2.97
CA ALA A 70 14.16 -20.07 -3.09
C ALA A 70 15.26 -20.42 -4.09
#